data_AF-Q8VQH8-F1
#
_entry.id   AF-Q8VQH8-F1
#
_cell.length_a   1.000
_cell.length_b   1.000
_cell.length_c   1.000
_cell.angle_alpha   90.00
_cell.angle_beta   90.00
_cell.angle_gamma   90.00
#
_symmetry.space_group_name_H-M   'P 1'
#
loop_
_entity.id
_entity.type
_entity.pdbx_description
1 polymer ?
#
loop_
_entity_poly.entity_id
_entity_poly.type
_entity_poly.pdbx_seq_one_letter_code
_entity_poly.pdbx_strand_id
1 'polypeptide(L)'
;VDIDWEWPGSLNDNEGNTVNVVNDKNNFRLLLKEFRTQLDAYGATTGKHYTLSAFLPANPEDIASGGWNDPEIFTYLDFGNIQGYDLWGAWAPTQTGHQGNLYDDPADPRAANKKFSVDKAVKQYLNAGIKPSQLGLGLATYGRGWTGV
;
A
#
# COMPACT_ATOMS: atom_id res chain seq x y z
N VAL A 1 -5.79 -11.85 -9.76
CA VAL A 1 -6.37 -10.50 -9.63
C VAL A 1 -5.47 -9.72 -8.70
N ASP A 2 -5.14 -8.48 -9.03
CA ASP A 2 -4.42 -7.57 -8.14
C ASP A 2 -5.35 -6.40 -7.79
N ILE A 3 -5.48 -6.10 -6.50
CA ILE A 3 -6.36 -5.04 -5.99
C ILE A 3 -5.53 -3.79 -5.72
N ASP A 4 -5.85 -2.73 -6.43
CA ASP A 4 -5.17 -1.45 -6.37
C ASP A 4 -6.15 -0.34 -6.02
N TRP A 5 -6.62 -0.34 -4.76
CA TRP A 5 -7.49 0.71 -4.23
C TRP A 5 -6.63 1.68 -3.41
N GLU A 6 -6.36 2.85 -3.99
CA GLU A 6 -5.67 3.95 -3.34
C GLU A 6 -6.72 5.02 -2.93
N TRP A 7 -7.08 5.23 -1.65
CA TRP A 7 -6.86 4.35 -0.50
C TRP A 7 -8.14 4.21 0.34
N PRO A 8 -8.56 2.98 0.71
CA PRO A 8 -9.80 2.78 1.46
C PRO A 8 -9.77 3.51 2.81
N GLY A 9 -10.77 4.35 3.05
CA GLY A 9 -10.97 5.04 4.32
C GLY A 9 -9.96 6.15 4.62
N SER A 10 -9.04 6.47 3.71
CA SER A 10 -8.05 7.55 3.90
C SER A 10 -8.51 8.86 3.27
N LEU A 11 -8.19 9.97 3.93
CA LEU A 11 -8.37 11.33 3.38
C LEU A 11 -7.16 11.83 2.59
N ASN A 12 -6.07 11.05 2.52
CA ASN A 12 -4.90 11.34 1.66
C ASN A 12 -5.12 10.91 0.20
N ASP A 13 -6.37 10.63 -0.16
CA ASP A 13 -6.76 10.11 -1.45
C ASP A 13 -6.76 11.20 -2.55
N ASN A 14 -6.71 10.77 -3.81
CA ASN A 14 -6.84 11.66 -4.96
C ASN A 14 -8.19 12.38 -4.95
N GLU A 15 -8.18 13.65 -5.37
CA GLU A 15 -9.39 14.45 -5.49
C GLU A 15 -10.40 13.76 -6.42
N GLY A 16 -11.64 13.59 -5.92
CA GLY A 16 -12.74 12.94 -6.65
C GLY A 16 -13.07 11.53 -6.16
N ASN A 17 -12.22 10.89 -5.36
CA ASN A 17 -12.57 9.61 -4.74
C ASN A 17 -13.65 9.80 -3.67
N THR A 18 -14.61 8.86 -3.63
CA THR A 18 -15.65 8.82 -2.61
C THR A 18 -15.13 7.99 -1.44
N VAL A 19 -14.87 8.66 -0.32
CA VAL A 19 -14.25 8.05 0.86
C VAL A 19 -15.28 7.89 1.98
N ASN A 20 -15.34 6.69 2.57
CA ASN A 20 -16.06 6.45 3.82
C ASN A 20 -15.09 6.00 4.91
N VAL A 21 -14.59 6.97 5.67
CA VAL A 21 -13.63 6.76 6.79
C VAL A 21 -14.13 5.81 7.88
N VAL A 22 -15.44 5.55 7.95
CA VAL A 22 -16.04 4.64 8.93
C VAL A 22 -16.10 3.22 8.40
N ASN A 23 -16.49 3.04 7.13
CA ASN A 23 -16.88 1.74 6.60
C ASN A 23 -15.88 1.11 5.62
N ASP A 24 -15.04 1.90 4.96
CA ASP A 24 -14.19 1.40 3.86
C ASP A 24 -13.21 0.33 4.32
N LYS A 25 -12.62 0.46 5.51
CA LYS A 25 -11.76 -0.60 6.10
C LYS A 25 -12.46 -1.95 6.14
N ASN A 26 -13.67 -1.98 6.70
CA ASN A 26 -14.42 -3.22 6.84
C ASN A 26 -14.91 -3.73 5.48
N ASN A 27 -15.38 -2.82 4.62
CA ASN A 27 -15.84 -3.17 3.28
C ASN A 27 -14.71 -3.70 2.41
N PHE A 28 -13.51 -3.14 2.51
CA PHE A 28 -12.31 -3.60 1.83
C PHE A 28 -11.94 -5.02 2.26
N ARG A 29 -11.93 -5.31 3.57
CA ARG A 29 -11.74 -6.69 4.07
C ARG A 29 -12.78 -7.66 3.51
N LEU A 30 -14.05 -7.27 3.48
CA LEU A 30 -15.12 -8.09 2.92
C LEU A 30 -14.97 -8.29 1.41
N LEU A 31 -14.50 -7.28 0.68
CA LEU A 31 -14.19 -7.37 -0.74
C LEU A 31 -13.09 -8.40 -1.00
N LEU A 32 -12.00 -8.37 -0.23
CA LEU A 32 -10.91 -9.36 -0.35
C LEU A 32 -11.39 -10.78 -0.06
N LYS A 33 -12.21 -10.94 1.00
CA LYS A 33 -12.83 -12.23 1.33
C LYS A 33 -13.70 -12.75 0.18
N GLU A 34 -14.49 -11.87 -0.43
CA GLU A 34 -15.37 -12.24 -1.55
C GLU A 34 -14.55 -12.64 -2.79
N PHE A 35 -13.51 -11.87 -3.12
CA PHE A 35 -12.58 -12.25 -4.20
C PHE A 35 -11.97 -13.62 -3.97
N ARG A 36 -11.42 -13.89 -2.77
CA ARG A 36 -10.84 -15.19 -2.45
C ARG A 36 -11.87 -16.31 -2.60
N THR A 37 -13.08 -16.10 -2.08
CA THR A 37 -14.19 -17.07 -2.15
C THR A 37 -14.53 -17.43 -3.60
N GLN A 38 -14.67 -16.43 -4.48
CA GLN A 38 -15.01 -16.69 -5.89
C GLN A 38 -13.85 -17.26 -6.69
N LEU A 39 -12.62 -16.80 -6.42
CA LEU A 39 -11.43 -17.34 -7.07
C LEU A 39 -11.21 -18.82 -6.71
N ASP A 40 -11.47 -19.21 -5.46
CA ASP A 40 -11.40 -20.61 -5.02
C ASP A 40 -12.51 -21.46 -5.63
N ALA A 41 -13.74 -20.94 -5.65
CA ALA A 41 -14.87 -21.62 -6.28
C ALA A 41 -14.60 -21.89 -7.78
N TYR A 42 -14.08 -20.90 -8.51
CA TYR A 42 -13.70 -21.08 -9.91
C TYR A 42 -12.48 -21.98 -10.07
N GLY A 43 -11.50 -21.85 -9.17
CA GLY A 43 -10.33 -22.73 -9.07
C GLY A 43 -10.70 -24.20 -8.97
N ALA A 44 -11.69 -24.54 -8.14
CA ALA A 44 -12.19 -25.89 -7.99
C ALA A 44 -12.78 -26.47 -9.29
N THR A 45 -13.37 -25.65 -10.15
CA THR A 45 -13.91 -26.10 -11.45
C THR A 45 -12.84 -26.29 -12.52
N THR A 46 -11.70 -25.61 -12.38
CA THR A 46 -10.61 -25.62 -13.38
C THR A 46 -9.37 -26.39 -12.92
N GLY A 47 -9.35 -26.86 -11.68
CA GLY A 47 -8.19 -27.53 -11.07
C GLY A 47 -6.99 -26.60 -10.89
N LYS A 48 -7.23 -25.30 -10.69
CA LYS A 48 -6.17 -24.27 -10.59
C LYS A 48 -6.33 -23.45 -9.32
N HIS A 49 -5.21 -22.97 -8.79
CA HIS A 49 -5.20 -21.87 -7.83
C HIS A 49 -5.09 -20.55 -8.58
N TYR A 50 -5.98 -19.61 -8.31
CA TYR A 50 -5.89 -18.26 -8.86
C TYR A 50 -5.39 -17.31 -7.79
N THR A 51 -4.34 -16.57 -8.13
CA THR A 51 -3.71 -15.61 -7.22
C THR A 51 -4.59 -14.39 -6.99
N LEU A 52 -4.70 -13.98 -5.73
CA LEU A 52 -5.20 -12.68 -5.30
C LEU A 52 -4.05 -11.91 -4.64
N SER A 53 -3.73 -10.74 -5.18
CA SER A 53 -2.71 -9.84 -4.62
C SER A 53 -3.26 -8.42 -4.45
N ALA A 54 -2.47 -7.54 -3.83
CA ALA A 54 -2.80 -6.13 -3.74
C ALA A 54 -1.56 -5.22 -3.71
N PHE A 55 -1.74 -3.97 -4.14
CA PHE A 55 -0.80 -2.88 -3.92
C PHE A 55 -0.96 -2.32 -2.50
N LEU A 56 0.12 -2.33 -1.72
CA LEU A 56 0.08 -2.00 -0.30
C LEU A 56 0.70 -0.61 -0.06
N PRO A 57 0.05 0.32 0.66
CA PRO A 57 0.54 1.68 0.84
C PRO A 57 1.83 1.77 1.67
N ALA A 58 2.64 2.79 1.42
CA ALA A 58 3.82 3.10 2.24
C ALA A 58 3.51 4.01 3.44
N ASN A 59 2.50 4.87 3.31
CA ASN A 59 2.12 5.85 4.32
C ASN A 59 1.41 5.17 5.50
N PRO A 60 1.92 5.26 6.74
CA PRO A 60 1.30 4.64 7.92
C PRO A 60 -0.17 5.04 8.16
N GLU A 61 -0.56 6.26 7.79
CA GLU A 61 -1.97 6.68 7.91
C GLU A 61 -2.88 5.92 6.93
N ASP A 62 -2.42 5.71 5.69
CA ASP A 62 -3.17 4.96 4.69
C ASP A 62 -3.25 3.48 5.06
N ILE A 63 -2.14 2.92 5.56
CA ILE A 63 -2.09 1.56 6.13
C ILE A 63 -3.16 1.39 7.22
N ALA A 64 -3.17 2.32 8.19
CA ALA A 64 -4.09 2.27 9.31
C ALA A 64 -5.55 2.51 8.90
N SER A 65 -5.78 3.42 7.95
CA SER A 65 -7.12 3.78 7.46
C SER A 65 -7.78 2.61 6.72
N GLY A 66 -7.03 1.97 5.83
CA GLY A 66 -7.51 0.81 5.06
C GLY A 66 -7.49 -0.52 5.78
N GLY A 67 -6.79 -0.61 6.92
CA GLY A 67 -6.55 -1.89 7.59
C GLY A 67 -5.61 -2.80 6.81
N TRP A 68 -4.69 -2.22 6.04
CA TRP A 68 -3.77 -2.96 5.17
C TRP A 68 -2.82 -3.88 5.93
N ASN A 69 -2.56 -3.60 7.21
CA ASN A 69 -1.74 -4.43 8.07
C ASN A 69 -2.54 -5.37 8.98
N ASP A 70 -3.84 -5.57 8.73
CA ASP A 70 -4.64 -6.57 9.45
C ASP A 70 -4.24 -7.99 8.99
N PRO A 71 -3.73 -8.86 9.88
CA PRO A 71 -3.37 -10.23 9.50
C PRO A 71 -4.53 -11.03 8.87
N GLU A 72 -5.79 -10.68 9.15
CA GLU A 72 -6.94 -11.32 8.54
C GLU A 72 -6.95 -11.15 7.01
N ILE A 73 -6.56 -9.98 6.47
CA ILE A 73 -6.60 -9.79 5.02
C ILE A 73 -5.59 -10.69 4.29
N PHE A 74 -4.50 -11.06 4.96
CA PHE A 74 -3.48 -12.00 4.45
C PHE A 74 -3.90 -13.47 4.57
N THR A 75 -5.09 -13.76 5.10
CA THR A 75 -5.76 -15.05 4.91
C THR A 75 -6.48 -15.14 3.57
N TYR A 76 -6.77 -13.98 2.95
CA TYR A 76 -7.41 -13.87 1.64
C TYR A 76 -6.39 -13.56 0.53
N LEU A 77 -5.41 -12.70 0.81
CA LEU A 77 -4.32 -12.38 -0.12
C LEU A 77 -3.28 -13.50 -0.15
N ASP A 78 -2.83 -13.86 -1.35
CA ASP A 78 -1.65 -14.71 -1.55
C ASP A 78 -0.37 -13.93 -1.18
N PHE A 79 -0.25 -12.70 -1.69
CA PHE A 79 0.81 -11.76 -1.33
C PHE A 79 0.37 -10.33 -1.64
N GLY A 80 1.09 -9.34 -1.13
CA GLY A 80 0.94 -7.94 -1.56
C GLY A 80 2.29 -7.27 -1.80
N ASN A 81 2.30 -6.26 -2.67
CA ASN A 81 3.50 -5.51 -3.02
C ASN A 81 3.48 -4.16 -2.32
N ILE A 82 4.44 -3.94 -1.42
CA ILE A 82 4.57 -2.67 -0.69
C ILE A 82 5.10 -1.60 -1.64
N GLN A 83 4.41 -0.46 -1.67
CA GLN A 83 4.86 0.76 -2.32
C GLN A 83 6.26 1.15 -1.82
N GLY A 84 7.22 1.20 -2.75
CA GLY A 84 8.59 1.67 -2.46
C GLY A 84 8.98 2.88 -3.29
N TYR A 85 7.99 3.59 -3.81
CA TYR A 85 8.13 4.76 -4.68
C TYR A 85 7.03 5.78 -4.36
N ASP A 86 7.05 6.93 -5.01
CA ASP A 86 6.11 8.05 -4.77
C ASP A 86 6.10 8.57 -3.33
N LEU A 87 7.18 8.35 -2.59
CA LEU A 87 7.36 8.86 -1.21
C LEU A 87 7.60 10.38 -1.16
N TRP A 88 7.94 10.97 -2.31
CA TRP A 88 8.04 12.40 -2.54
C TRP A 88 8.02 12.72 -4.03
N GLY A 89 7.66 13.95 -4.40
CA GLY A 89 7.48 14.30 -5.80
C GLY A 89 7.17 15.76 -6.05
N ALA A 90 7.08 16.11 -7.33
CA ALA A 90 6.92 17.48 -7.84
C ALA A 90 5.65 18.20 -7.36
N TRP A 91 4.70 17.50 -6.73
CA TRP A 91 3.59 18.11 -6.00
C TRP A 91 4.06 19.02 -4.84
N ALA A 92 5.30 18.87 -4.39
CA ALA A 92 5.99 19.85 -3.56
C ALA A 92 7.00 20.64 -4.43
N PRO A 93 6.58 21.70 -5.15
CA PRO A 93 7.33 22.25 -6.29
C PRO A 93 8.66 22.91 -5.92
N THR A 94 8.88 23.28 -4.66
CA THR A 94 10.06 24.02 -4.19
C THR A 94 11.01 23.19 -3.31
N GLN A 95 10.74 21.89 -3.14
CA GLN A 95 11.50 21.03 -2.24
C GLN A 95 11.80 19.70 -2.91
N THR A 96 13.07 19.48 -3.29
CA THR A 96 13.54 18.17 -3.77
C THR A 96 13.60 17.15 -2.63
N GLY A 97 13.64 15.86 -2.99
CA GLY A 97 13.77 14.76 -2.04
C GLY A 97 13.73 13.39 -2.72
N HIS A 98 13.97 12.34 -1.95
CA HIS A 98 13.93 10.98 -2.44
C HIS A 98 12.49 10.49 -2.64
N GLN A 99 12.16 9.99 -3.83
CA GLN A 99 10.86 9.38 -4.09
C GLN A 99 10.78 7.89 -3.70
N GLY A 100 11.93 7.24 -3.45
CA GLY A 100 12.03 5.80 -3.21
C GLY A 100 13.25 5.44 -2.35
N ASN A 101 13.47 6.18 -1.27
CA ASN A 101 14.52 5.89 -0.30
C ASN A 101 14.23 4.61 0.47
N LEU A 102 15.24 3.72 0.54
CA LEU A 102 15.12 2.48 1.30
C LEU A 102 14.97 2.72 2.80
N TYR A 103 15.77 3.64 3.35
CA TYR A 103 15.80 3.97 4.77
C TYR A 103 15.33 5.40 5.04
N ASP A 104 14.97 5.67 6.29
CA ASP A 104 14.69 7.03 6.75
C ASP A 104 15.92 7.93 6.51
N ASP A 105 15.68 9.12 5.97
CA ASP A 105 16.72 10.13 5.74
C ASP A 105 16.77 11.11 6.92
N PRO A 106 17.85 11.14 7.73
CA PRO A 106 18.00 12.09 8.83
C PRO A 106 18.06 13.55 8.37
N ALA A 107 18.43 13.81 7.11
CA ALA A 107 18.54 15.15 6.54
C ALA A 107 17.21 15.69 5.99
N ASP A 108 16.17 14.85 5.93
CA ASP A 108 14.86 15.24 5.43
C ASP A 108 14.25 16.38 6.28
N PRO A 109 14.05 17.59 5.73
CA PRO A 109 13.58 18.75 6.50
C PRO A 109 12.06 18.77 6.70
N ARG A 110 11.31 17.84 6.09
CA ARG A 110 9.84 17.83 6.11
C ARG A 110 9.30 17.58 7.53
N ALA A 111 8.01 17.84 7.73
CA ALA A 111 7.32 17.41 8.94
C ALA A 111 7.32 15.88 9.05
N ALA A 112 7.35 15.33 10.27
CA ALA A 112 7.50 13.89 10.52
C ALA A 112 6.43 13.03 9.82
N ASN A 113 5.20 13.52 9.72
CA ASN A 113 4.08 12.84 9.02
C ASN A 113 4.19 12.86 7.49
N LYS A 114 5.26 13.47 6.94
CA LYS A 114 5.58 13.47 5.51
C LYS A 114 6.91 12.77 5.21
N LYS A 115 7.55 12.17 6.22
CA LYS A 115 8.82 11.45 6.09
C LYS A 115 8.57 9.95 5.96
N PHE A 116 8.62 9.45 4.73
CA PHE A 116 8.41 8.04 4.43
C PHE A 116 9.72 7.37 4.05
N SER A 117 9.78 6.05 4.23
CA SER A 117 10.83 5.18 3.72
C SER A 117 10.26 3.79 3.50
N VAL A 118 10.87 3.03 2.59
CA VAL A 118 10.51 1.63 2.35
C VAL A 118 10.60 0.81 3.64
N ASP A 119 11.70 0.93 4.37
CA ASP A 119 11.95 0.19 5.62
C ASP A 119 10.89 0.49 6.68
N LYS A 120 10.44 1.75 6.78
CA LYS A 120 9.34 2.12 7.68
C LYS A 120 8.04 1.42 7.31
N ALA A 121 7.68 1.42 6.02
CA ALA A 121 6.48 0.73 5.54
C ALA A 121 6.56 -0.78 5.79
N VAL A 122 7.66 -1.43 5.40
CA VAL A 122 7.91 -2.87 5.62
C VAL A 122 7.75 -3.23 7.11
N LYS A 123 8.32 -2.43 8.01
CA LYS A 123 8.20 -2.65 9.45
C LYS A 123 6.76 -2.54 9.96
N GLN A 124 5.88 -1.71 9.37
CA GLN A 124 4.47 -1.66 9.77
C GLN A 124 3.76 -3.00 9.54
N TYR A 125 4.00 -3.65 8.41
CA TYR A 125 3.41 -4.95 8.09
C TYR A 125 4.02 -6.08 8.92
N LEU A 126 5.35 -6.11 9.04
CA LEU A 126 6.04 -7.13 9.83
C LEU A 126 5.68 -7.08 11.31
N ASN A 127 5.62 -5.87 11.89
CA ASN A 127 5.26 -5.69 13.30
C ASN A 127 3.80 -6.07 13.60
N ALA A 128 2.93 -6.06 12.59
CA ALA A 128 1.56 -6.55 12.71
C ALA A 128 1.46 -8.09 12.63
N GLY A 129 2.55 -8.79 12.35
CA GLY A 129 2.61 -10.25 12.29
C GLY A 129 2.38 -10.84 10.90
N ILE A 130 2.40 -10.02 9.85
CA ILE A 130 2.29 -10.51 8.47
C ILE A 130 3.56 -11.27 8.09
N LYS A 131 3.38 -12.43 7.45
CA LYS A 131 4.51 -13.29 7.07
C LYS A 131 5.36 -12.58 6.00
N PRO A 132 6.69 -12.51 6.16
CA PRO A 132 7.57 -11.92 5.15
C PRO A 132 7.40 -12.54 3.76
N SER A 133 7.08 -13.83 3.68
CA SER A 133 6.86 -14.54 2.41
C SER A 133 5.62 -14.07 1.63
N GLN A 134 4.72 -13.30 2.26
CA GLN A 134 3.54 -12.73 1.62
C GLN A 134 3.75 -11.25 1.24
N LEU A 135 4.96 -10.71 1.40
CA LEU A 135 5.28 -9.31 1.13
C LEU A 135 6.34 -9.20 0.02
N GLY A 136 5.99 -8.49 -1.04
CA GLY A 136 6.89 -8.00 -2.07
C GLY A 136 7.24 -6.53 -1.86
N LEU A 137 8.31 -6.07 -2.51
CA LEU A 137 8.72 -4.67 -2.50
C LEU A 137 8.68 -4.09 -3.92
N GLY A 138 7.94 -3.00 -4.10
CA GLY A 138 7.89 -2.25 -5.35
C GLY A 138 9.09 -1.32 -5.52
N LEU A 139 9.66 -1.26 -6.73
CA LEU A 139 10.73 -0.33 -7.10
C LEU A 139 10.29 0.50 -8.31
N ALA A 140 10.61 1.80 -8.30
CA ALA A 140 10.37 2.65 -9.46
C ALA A 140 11.37 2.36 -10.58
N THR A 141 10.86 2.22 -11.81
CA THR A 141 11.64 2.23 -13.05
C THR A 141 11.64 3.62 -13.71
N TYR A 142 11.26 4.66 -12.95
CA TYR A 142 11.17 6.06 -13.36
C TYR A 142 11.73 7.00 -12.28
N GLY A 143 11.95 8.26 -12.66
CA GLY A 143 12.34 9.34 -11.75
C GLY A 143 11.21 10.37 -11.57
N ARG A 144 11.13 11.01 -10.40
CA ARG A 144 10.40 12.26 -10.18
C ARG A 144 11.39 13.40 -10.13
N GLY A 145 11.08 14.47 -10.87
CA GLY A 145 12.01 15.57 -11.11
C GLY A 145 11.41 16.94 -10.85
N TRP A 146 12.30 17.90 -10.62
CA TRP A 146 12.00 19.32 -10.46
C TRP A 146 12.90 20.11 -11.42
N THR A 147 12.55 21.36 -11.68
CA THR A 147 13.40 22.31 -12.40
C THR A 147 13.50 23.62 -11.61
N GLY A 148 14.61 24.33 -11.73
CA GLY A 148 14.81 25.63 -11.07
C GLY A 148 14.89 25.57 -9.53
N VAL A 149 15.39 24.46 -8.99
CA VAL A 149 15.61 24.20 -7.55
C VAL A 149 17.02 24.58 -7.11
#